data_AF-A0A352PYS3-F1
#
_entry.id   AF-A0A352PYS3-F1
#
_cell.length_a   1.000
_cell.length_b   1.000
_cell.length_c   1.000
_cell.angle_alpha   90.00
_cell.angle_beta   90.00
_cell.angle_gamma   90.00
#
_symmetry.space_group_name_H-M   'P 1'
#
loop_
_entity.id
_entity.type
_entity.pdbx_description
1 polymer ?
#
loop_
_entity_poly.entity_id
_entity_poly.type
_entity_poly.pdbx_seq_one_letter_code
_entity_poly.pdbx_strand_id
1 'polypeptide(L)' 'MPEFSNPFAVLKNDRKLTKEELVRAIRFMVAAEYEAIQLYQQTAESTDNKLAKEVLLDIANEEKEHAG' A
#
# COMPACT_ATOMS: atom_id res chain seq x y z
N MET A 1 -2.26 -8.75 -7.48
CA MET A 1 -2.25 -7.28 -7.40
C MET A 1 -2.10 -6.71 -8.80
N PRO A 2 -2.64 -5.51 -9.11
CA PRO A 2 -2.23 -4.84 -10.32
C PRO A 2 -0.71 -4.65 -10.25
N GLU A 3 0.02 -5.09 -11.26
CA GLU A 3 1.43 -4.74 -11.34
C GLU A 3 1.54 -3.25 -11.63
N PHE A 4 2.13 -2.50 -10.70
CA PHE A 4 2.52 -1.09 -10.89
C PHE A 4 3.81 -0.96 -11.72
N SER A 5 4.12 -1.93 -12.58
CA SER A 5 5.36 -1.98 -13.36
C SER A 5 5.38 -0.98 -14.52
N ASN A 6 4.24 -0.36 -14.88
CA ASN A 6 4.17 0.61 -15.98
C ASN A 6 3.05 1.67 -15.75
N PRO A 7 3.37 2.98 -15.80
CA PRO A 7 2.37 4.06 -15.65
C PRO A 7 1.27 4.08 -16.74
N PHE A 8 1.43 3.30 -17.81
CA PHE A 8 0.47 3.12 -18.90
C PHE A 8 -0.26 1.76 -18.87
N ALA A 9 -0.05 0.93 -17.83
CA ALA A 9 -0.62 -0.43 -17.78
C ALA A 9 -2.13 -0.49 -17.54
N VAL A 10 -2.78 0.60 -17.11
CA VAL A 10 -4.19 0.56 -16.71
C VAL A 10 -4.96 1.70 -17.35
N LEU A 11 -5.81 1.37 -18.33
CA LEU A 11 -6.90 2.24 -18.77
C LEU A 11 -8.06 2.13 -17.77
N LYS A 12 -8.75 3.24 -17.50
CA LYS A 12 -9.99 3.21 -16.71
C LYS A 12 -10.99 2.26 -17.38
N ASN A 13 -11.77 1.53 -16.58
CA ASN A 13 -12.81 0.65 -17.10
C ASN A 13 -13.88 1.46 -17.87
N ASP A 14 -14.43 0.90 -18.95
CA ASP A 14 -15.48 1.53 -19.77
C ASP A 14 -16.80 1.73 -19.04
N ARG A 15 -16.97 1.04 -17.90
CA ARG A 15 -18.10 1.24 -16.98
C ARG A 15 -17.64 1.55 -15.56
N LYS A 16 -18.56 2.10 -14.76
CA LYS A 16 -18.37 2.26 -13.30
C LYS A 16 -18.43 0.89 -12.61
N LEU A 17 -17.79 0.80 -11.45
CA LEU A 17 -17.83 -0.38 -10.58
C LEU A 17 -19.26 -0.61 -10.06
N THR A 18 -19.67 -1.88 -9.93
CA THR A 18 -20.82 -2.21 -9.09
C THR A 18 -20.49 -1.96 -7.61
N LYS A 19 -21.50 -1.99 -6.74
CA LYS A 19 -21.30 -1.85 -5.30
C LYS A 19 -20.36 -2.93 -4.76
N GLU A 20 -20.55 -4.17 -5.19
CA GLU A 20 -19.75 -5.34 -4.76
C GLU A 20 -18.31 -5.23 -5.23
N GLU A 21 -18.10 -4.76 -6.46
CA GLU A 21 -16.77 -4.50 -7.00
C GLU A 21 -16.06 -3.36 -6.28
N LEU A 22 -16.77 -2.27 -5.96
CA LEU A 22 -16.23 -1.15 -5.19
C LEU A 22 -15.80 -1.59 -3.79
N VAL A 23 -16.67 -2.33 -3.09
CA VAL A 23 -16.34 -2.87 -1.75
C VAL A 23 -15.12 -3.79 -1.83
N ARG A 24 -15.04 -4.63 -2.87
CA ARG A 24 -13.88 -5.52 -3.07
C ARG A 24 -12.60 -4.72 -3.36
N ALA A 25 -12.68 -3.68 -4.18
CA ALA A 25 -11.55 -2.81 -4.50
C ALA A 25 -11.02 -2.12 -3.24
N ILE A 26 -11.91 -1.57 -2.41
CA ILE A 26 -11.53 -0.94 -1.13
C ILE A 26 -10.82 -1.94 -0.22
N ARG A 27 -11.30 -3.19 -0.11
CA ARG A 27 -10.62 -4.23 0.68
C ARG A 27 -9.21 -4.53 0.19
N PHE A 28 -9.00 -4.52 -1.14
CA PHE A 28 -7.66 -4.70 -1.70
C PHE A 28 -6.75 -3.49 -1.44
N MET A 29 -7.30 -2.27 -1.45
CA MET A 29 -6.53 -1.06 -1.10
C MET A 29 -6.08 -1.14 0.37
N VAL A 30 -7.00 -1.44 1.30
CA VAL A 30 -6.65 -1.63 2.72
C VAL A 30 -5.62 -2.75 2.92
N ALA A 31 -5.75 -3.87 2.20
CA ALA A 31 -4.77 -4.95 2.26
C ALA A 31 -3.38 -4.53 1.75
N ALA A 32 -3.32 -3.66 0.73
CA ALA A 32 -2.06 -3.12 0.23
C ALA A 32 -1.38 -2.22 1.28
N GLU A 33 -2.14 -1.43 2.03
CA GLU A 33 -1.57 -0.63 3.12
C GLU A 33 -0.98 -1.53 4.22
N TYR A 34 -1.66 -2.62 4.60
CA TYR A 34 -1.10 -3.59 5.55
C TYR A 34 0.17 -4.27 5.06
N GLU A 35 0.26 -4.59 3.76
CA GLU A 35 1.49 -5.09 3.15
C GLU A 35 2.61 -4.04 3.22
N ALA A 36 2.31 -2.78 2.89
CA ALA A 36 3.28 -1.68 2.97
C ALA A 36 3.82 -1.49 4.39
N ILE A 37 2.93 -1.45 5.40
CA ILE A 37 3.30 -1.39 6.83
C ILE A 37 4.30 -2.50 7.17
N GLN A 38 3.97 -3.74 6.80
CA GLN A 38 4.81 -4.89 7.09
C GLN A 38 6.18 -4.78 6.40
N LEU A 39 6.22 -4.39 5.12
CA LEU A 39 7.47 -4.22 4.37
C LEU A 39 8.37 -3.16 5.02
N TYR A 40 7.83 -2.01 5.39
CA TYR A 40 8.61 -0.94 6.01
C TYR A 40 9.14 -1.33 7.38
N GLN A 41 8.31 -1.94 8.23
CA GLN A 41 8.73 -2.39 9.57
C GLN A 41 9.82 -3.47 9.47
N GLN A 42 9.64 -4.48 8.64
CA GLN A 42 10.64 -5.54 8.45
C GLN A 42 11.96 -4.98 7.88
N THR A 43 11.88 -4.00 6.98
CA THR A 43 13.08 -3.34 6.43
C THR A 43 13.80 -2.51 7.50
N ALA A 44 13.05 -1.80 8.35
CA ALA A 44 13.61 -1.05 9.48
C ALA A 44 14.29 -1.98 10.50
N GLU A 45 13.71 -3.15 10.77
CA GLU A 45 14.31 -4.19 11.61
C GLU A 45 15.60 -4.78 11.00
N SER A 46 15.72 -4.78 9.67
CA SER A 46 16.80 -5.43 8.90
C SER A 46 17.97 -4.52 8.53
N THR A 47 18.05 -3.31 9.09
CA THR A 47 19.16 -2.37 8.84
C THR A 47 19.76 -1.90 10.16
N ASP A 48 20.98 -1.34 10.13
CA ASP A 48 21.59 -0.63 11.27
C ASP A 48 21.67 0.89 11.03
N ASN A 49 21.23 1.37 9.86
CA ASN A 49 21.22 2.80 9.57
C ASN A 49 20.10 3.49 10.35
N LYS A 50 20.49 4.34 11.32
CA LYS A 50 19.55 5.04 12.21
C LYS A 50 18.55 5.93 11.47
N LEU A 51 19.00 6.69 10.48
CA LEU A 51 18.13 7.57 9.70
C LEU A 51 17.12 6.77 8.88
N ALA A 52 17.57 5.67 8.25
CA ALA A 52 16.68 4.81 7.50
C ALA A 52 15.59 4.19 8.40
N LYS A 53 15.92 3.75 9.62
CA LYS A 53 14.92 3.24 10.58
C LYS A 53 13.87 4.28 10.92
N GLU A 54 14.29 5.50 11.22
CA GLU A 54 13.39 6.59 11.56
C GLU A 54 12.40 6.86 10.43
N VAL A 55 12.91 7.03 9.20
CA VAL A 55 12.07 7.27 8.01
C VAL A 55 11.13 6.10 7.74
N LEU A 56 11.61 4.85 7.77
CA LEU A 56 10.78 3.68 7.49
C LEU A 56 9.67 3.49 8.53
N LEU A 57 9.96 3.73 9.81
CA LEU A 57 8.95 3.63 10.87
C LEU A 57 7.94 4.77 10.82
N ASP A 58 8.35 5.97 10.40
CA ASP A 58 7.46 7.10 10.17
C ASP A 58 6.48 6.80 9.04
N ILE A 59 6.98 6.37 7.87
CA ILE A 59 6.15 5.94 6.73
C ILE A 59 5.20 4.82 7.17
N ALA A 60 5.69 3.81 7.89
CA ALA A 60 4.83 2.73 8.39
C ALA A 60 3.71 3.20 9.33
N ASN A 61 3.86 4.35 9.99
CA ASN A 61 2.78 4.94 10.78
C ASN A 61 1.80 5.73 9.91
N GLU A 62 2.27 6.43 8.86
CA GLU A 62 1.39 7.07 7.88
C GLU A 62 0.47 6.05 7.20
N GLU A 63 0.99 4.88 6.80
CA GLU A 63 0.17 3.85 6.17
C GLU A 63 -0.91 3.25 7.10
N LYS A 64 -0.73 3.34 8.43
CA LYS A 64 -1.79 2.94 9.38
C LYS A 64 -2.98 3.89 9.32
N GLU A 65 -2.72 5.19 9.16
CA GLU A 65 -3.78 6.19 8.97
C GLU A 65 -4.51 5.96 7.64
N HIS A 66 -3.81 5.51 6.58
CA HIS A 66 -4.43 5.13 5.31
C HIS A 66 -5.31 3.88 5.43
N ALA A 67 -4.88 2.89 6.21
CA ALA A 67 -5.62 1.65 6.44
C ALA A 67 -6.93 1.88 7.23
N GLY A 68 -6.99 2.94 8.04
CA GLY A 68 -8.14 3.34 8.86
C GLY A 68 -7.95 3.07 10.35
#